data_AF-A0A8H5TVJ6-F1
#
_entry.id   AF-A0A8H5TVJ6-F1
#
_cell.length_a   1.000
_cell.length_b   1.000
_cell.length_c   1.000
_cell.angle_alpha   90.00
_cell.angle_beta   90.00
_cell.angle_gamma   90.00
#
_symmetry.space_group_name_H-M   'P 1'
#
loop_
_entity.id
_entity.type
_entity.pdbx_description
1 polymer ?
#
loop_
_entity_poly.entity_id
_entity_poly.type
_entity_poly.pdbx_seq_one_letter_code
_entity_poly.pdbx_strand_id
1 'polypeptide(L)'
;MSKKVASDFTLEEVIEMGQREIDRRGGLESVPFDIISLDGHRFRVNYDVPQHITDQIEALFWGDEDVKYDDIPDELKAYEVQDEDAEEIAGDAKEDKQPSQQDDTKK
;
A
#
# COMPACT_ATOMS: atom_id res chain seq x y z
N MET A 1 19.65 -11.47 -29.42
CA MET A 1 20.19 -12.40 -28.40
C MET A 1 19.22 -12.41 -27.24
N SER A 2 18.26 -13.34 -27.26
CA SER A 2 17.19 -13.42 -26.26
C SER A 2 17.68 -14.26 -25.07
N LYS A 3 17.68 -13.67 -23.87
CA LYS A 3 18.10 -14.34 -22.63
C LYS A 3 16.97 -15.27 -22.17
N LYS A 4 17.25 -16.56 -22.15
CA LYS A 4 16.35 -17.63 -21.71
C LYS A 4 16.33 -17.63 -20.18
N VAL A 5 15.20 -17.28 -19.57
CA VAL A 5 14.94 -17.60 -18.16
C VAL A 5 14.58 -19.08 -18.04
N ALA A 6 14.86 -19.72 -16.90
CA ALA A 6 14.83 -21.17 -16.71
C ALA A 6 13.41 -21.76 -16.60
N SER A 7 12.52 -21.41 -17.52
CA SER A 7 11.16 -21.95 -17.63
C SER A 7 10.69 -21.70 -19.07
N ASP A 8 9.98 -22.65 -19.66
CA ASP A 8 9.52 -22.64 -21.07
C ASP A 8 8.56 -21.50 -21.45
N PHE A 9 8.47 -20.45 -20.64
CA PHE A 9 7.59 -19.31 -20.81
C PHE A 9 8.38 -18.05 -21.14
N THR A 10 7.88 -17.28 -22.10
CA THR A 10 8.39 -15.93 -22.36
C THR A 10 7.91 -14.97 -21.26
N LEU A 11 8.59 -13.83 -21.13
CA LEU A 11 8.16 -12.75 -20.23
C LEU A 11 6.72 -12.29 -20.54
N GLU A 12 6.35 -12.29 -21.83
CA GLU A 12 5.03 -11.91 -22.30
C GLU A 12 3.97 -12.92 -21.82
N GLU A 13 4.25 -14.22 -21.89
CA GLU A 13 3.35 -15.27 -21.39
C GLU A 13 3.16 -15.19 -19.87
N VAL A 14 4.21 -14.87 -19.12
CA VAL A 14 4.11 -14.70 -17.66
C VAL A 14 3.25 -13.49 -17.30
N ILE A 15 3.37 -12.37 -18.03
CA ILE A 15 2.54 -11.18 -17.84
C ILE A 15 1.07 -11.48 -18.18
N GLU A 16 0.81 -12.20 -19.28
CA GLU A 16 -0.55 -12.56 -19.68
C GLU A 16 -1.23 -13.50 -18.66
N MET A 17 -0.48 -14.48 -18.14
CA MET A 17 -0.97 -15.35 -17.06
C MET A 17 -1.28 -14.56 -15.78
N GLY A 18 -0.41 -13.62 -15.42
CA GLY A 18 -0.63 -12.73 -14.28
C GLY A 18 -1.90 -11.89 -14.43
N GLN A 19 -2.08 -11.27 -15.60
CA GLN A 19 -3.25 -10.43 -15.86
C GLN A 19 -4.56 -11.24 -15.86
N ARG A 20 -4.56 -12.45 -16.41
CA ARG A 20 -5.73 -13.35 -16.40
C ARG A 20 -6.09 -13.83 -15.00
N GLU A 21 -5.11 -14.04 -14.12
CA GLU A 21 -5.36 -14.39 -12.72
C GLU A 21 -5.95 -13.21 -11.93
N ILE A 22 -5.49 -11.98 -12.18
CA ILE A 22 -6.07 -10.76 -11.59
C ILE A 22 -7.53 -10.58 -12.04
N ASP A 23 -7.80 -10.75 -13.34
CA ASP A 23 -9.15 -10.64 -13.91
C ASP A 23 -10.10 -11.71 -13.35
N ARG A 24 -9.61 -12.96 -13.20
CA ARG A 24 -10.37 -14.07 -12.61
C ARG A 24 -10.77 -13.79 -11.15
N ARG A 25 -9.88 -13.22 -10.35
CA ARG A 25 -10.13 -12.96 -8.92
C ARG A 25 -11.03 -11.74 -8.69
N GLY A 26 -11.29 -10.97 -9.74
CA GLY A 26 -11.78 -9.61 -9.63
C GLY A 26 -10.63 -8.71 -9.19
N GLY A 27 -10.49 -7.55 -9.84
CA GLY A 27 -9.53 -6.54 -9.38
C GLY A 27 -9.74 -6.27 -7.89
N LEU A 28 -8.65 -5.99 -7.17
CA LEU A 28 -8.72 -5.65 -5.76
C LEU A 28 -9.75 -4.52 -5.58
N GLU A 29 -10.81 -4.77 -4.81
CA GLU A 29 -11.72 -3.69 -4.42
C GLU A 29 -10.87 -2.60 -3.77
N SER A 30 -11.01 -1.38 -4.28
CA SER A 30 -10.28 -0.23 -3.76
C SER A 30 -10.82 0.06 -2.36
N VAL A 31 -10.21 -0.55 -1.35
CA VAL A 31 -10.52 -0.30 0.06
C VAL A 31 -10.13 1.15 0.35
N PRO A 32 -11.06 2.01 0.84
CA PRO A 32 -10.72 3.38 1.20
C PRO A 32 -9.64 3.35 2.29
N PHE A 33 -8.61 4.18 2.12
CA PHE A 33 -7.53 4.26 3.10
C PHE A 33 -8.08 4.84 4.40
N ASP A 34 -7.85 4.15 5.53
CA ASP A 34 -8.26 4.66 6.84
C ASP A 34 -7.31 5.74 7.38
N ILE A 35 -6.05 5.71 6.96
CA ILE A 35 -4.97 6.60 7.42
C ILE A 35 -4.13 7.07 6.23
N ILE A 36 -3.84 8.37 6.18
CA ILE A 36 -2.92 9.00 5.23
C ILE A 36 -1.68 9.49 5.98
N SER A 37 -0.50 9.30 5.41
CA SER A 37 0.76 9.80 5.98
C SER A 37 1.26 11.04 5.22
N LEU A 38 1.47 12.15 5.92
CA LEU A 38 2.05 13.40 5.38
C LEU A 38 3.26 13.79 6.24
N ASP A 39 4.43 13.98 5.63
CA ASP A 39 5.69 14.37 6.29
C ASP A 39 6.09 13.50 7.51
N GLY A 40 5.66 12.23 7.55
CA GLY A 40 5.90 11.31 8.66
C GLY A 40 4.83 11.34 9.77
N HIS A 41 3.84 12.21 9.65
CA HIS A 41 2.68 12.28 10.53
C HIS A 41 1.51 11.51 9.92
N ARG A 42 0.75 10.79 10.76
CA ARG A 42 -0.37 9.94 10.32
C ARG A 42 -1.69 10.61 10.65
N PHE A 43 -2.58 10.69 9.68
CA PHE A 43 -3.88 11.34 9.82
C PHE A 43 -5.00 10.35 9.54
N ARG A 44 -5.99 10.29 10.43
CA ARG A 44 -7.20 9.50 10.20
C ARG A 44 -8.08 10.24 9.20
N VAL A 45 -8.59 9.53 8.20
CA VAL A 45 -9.43 10.13 7.15
C VAL A 45 -10.76 9.42 6.95
N ASN A 46 -11.03 8.36 7.73
CA ASN A 46 -12.22 7.53 7.59
C ASN A 46 -13.02 7.35 8.91
N TYR A 47 -14.30 6.97 8.76
CA TYR A 47 -15.33 6.67 9.79
C TYR A 47 -15.69 7.77 10.80
N ASP A 48 -14.74 8.60 11.25
CA ASP A 48 -14.95 9.64 12.28
C ASP A 48 -14.54 11.05 11.81
N VAL A 49 -14.19 11.16 10.53
CA VAL A 49 -13.66 12.39 9.94
C VAL A 49 -14.68 12.96 8.96
N PRO A 50 -15.05 14.25 9.08
CA PRO A 50 -15.93 14.90 8.12
C PRO A 50 -15.36 14.84 6.71
N GLN A 51 -16.21 14.61 5.70
CA GLN A 51 -15.75 14.44 4.31
C GLN A 51 -14.91 15.60 3.79
N HIS A 52 -15.18 16.85 4.21
CA HIS A 52 -14.38 18.01 3.80
C HIS A 52 -12.96 18.04 4.40
N ILE A 53 -12.72 17.33 5.50
CA ILE A 53 -11.39 17.15 6.10
C ILE A 53 -10.65 16.06 5.32
N THR A 54 -11.32 14.94 5.04
CA THR A 54 -10.80 13.86 4.19
C THR A 54 -10.35 14.39 2.82
N ASP A 55 -11.21 15.15 2.14
CA ASP A 55 -10.92 15.71 0.81
C ASP A 55 -9.71 16.66 0.83
N GLN A 56 -9.56 17.44 1.91
CA GLN A 56 -8.38 18.32 2.08
C GLN A 56 -7.10 17.54 2.33
N ILE A 57 -7.12 16.50 3.16
CA ILE A 57 -5.95 15.65 3.42
C ILE A 57 -5.57 14.86 2.15
N GLU A 58 -6.57 14.35 1.42
CA GLU A 58 -6.35 13.72 0.12
C GLU A 58 -5.77 14.68 -0.91
N ALA A 59 -6.25 15.93 -0.97
CA ALA A 59 -5.70 16.94 -1.87
C ALA A 59 -4.23 17.26 -1.56
N LEU A 60 -3.85 17.28 -0.27
CA LEU A 60 -2.45 17.44 0.15
C LEU A 60 -1.61 16.22 -0.21
N PHE A 61 -2.16 15.01 -0.11
CA PHE A 61 -1.46 13.78 -0.42
C PHE A 61 -1.26 13.53 -1.93
N TRP A 62 -2.27 13.85 -2.74
CA TRP A 62 -2.24 13.69 -4.20
C TRP A 62 -1.64 14.90 -4.92
N GLY A 63 -1.36 15.99 -4.22
CA GLY A 63 -0.71 17.16 -4.78
C GLY A 63 0.73 16.87 -5.21
N ASP A 64 1.22 17.59 -6.23
CA ASP A 64 2.61 17.52 -6.68
C ASP A 64 3.62 18.18 -5.71
N GLU A 65 3.13 18.86 -4.67
CA GLU A 65 3.96 19.58 -3.69
C GLU A 65 4.27 18.71 -2.48
N ASP A 66 5.54 18.72 -2.05
CA ASP A 66 5.99 18.01 -0.85
C ASP A 66 5.48 18.77 0.39
N VAL A 67 4.28 18.41 0.86
CA VAL A 67 3.61 19.06 1.99
C VAL A 67 4.38 18.77 3.28
N LYS A 68 4.79 19.83 4.00
CA LYS A 68 5.38 19.75 5.33
C LYS A 68 4.35 19.85 6.42
N TYR A 69 4.65 19.31 7.60
CA TYR A 69 3.72 19.37 8.74
C TYR A 69 3.36 20.81 9.14
N ASP A 70 4.29 21.76 9.01
CA ASP A 70 4.02 23.18 9.27
C ASP A 70 3.00 23.80 8.29
N ASP A 71 2.93 23.30 7.05
CA ASP A 71 1.98 23.76 6.02
C ASP A 71 0.57 23.17 6.20
N ILE A 72 0.45 22.11 7.00
CA ILE A 72 -0.85 21.49 7.30
C ILE A 72 -1.65 22.41 8.24
N PRO A 73 -2.87 22.82 7.86
CA PRO A 73 -3.72 23.63 8.74
C PRO A 73 -4.03 22.90 10.05
N ASP A 74 -4.07 23.65 11.16
CA ASP A 74 -4.33 23.13 12.51
C ASP A 74 -5.64 22.32 12.60
N GLU A 75 -6.64 22.68 11.78
CA GLU A 75 -7.90 21.95 11.68
C GLU A 75 -7.71 20.50 11.21
N LEU A 76 -6.70 20.22 10.38
CA LEU A 76 -6.36 18.86 9.94
C LEU A 76 -5.46 18.16 10.96
N LYS A 77 -4.59 18.91 11.66
CA LYS A 77 -3.74 18.39 12.76
C LYS A 77 -4.52 17.76 13.90
N ALA A 78 -5.75 18.23 14.13
CA ALA A 78 -6.64 17.63 15.12
C ALA A 78 -7.01 16.15 14.85
N TYR A 79 -6.81 15.68 13.61
CA TYR A 79 -7.08 14.30 13.19
C TYR A 79 -5.81 13.45 13.07
N GLU A 80 -4.68 13.97 13.54
CA GLU A 80 -3.45 13.21 13.66
C GLU A 80 -3.62 12.07 14.67
N VAL A 81 -3.22 10.85 14.28
CA VAL A 81 -3.22 9.68 15.14
C VAL A 81 -1.81 9.41 15.63
N GLN A 82 -1.67 9.17 16.93
CA GLN A 82 -0.39 8.77 17.52
C GLN A 82 -0.19 7.26 17.35
N ASP A 83 1.06 6.80 17.26
CA ASP A 83 1.43 5.40 17.02
C ASP A 83 0.80 4.41 18.02
N GLU A 84 0.41 4.87 19.20
CA GLU A 84 -0.25 4.05 20.23
C GLU A 84 -1.65 3.56 19.78
N ASP A 85 -2.32 4.29 18.88
CA ASP A 85 -3.62 3.91 18.31
C ASP A 85 -3.50 3.04 17.03
N ALA A 86 -2.28 2.88 16.49
CA ALA A 86 -2.02 2.15 15.25
C ALA A 86 -1.80 0.63 15.47
N GLU A 87 -1.53 0.19 16.71
CA GLU A 87 -1.34 -1.24 17.02
C GLU A 87 -2.63 -2.06 16.86
N GLU A 88 -3.82 -1.46 16.92
CA GLU A 88 -5.10 -2.19 16.78
C GLU A 88 -5.49 -2.50 15.32
N ILE A 89 -4.89 -1.82 14.34
CA ILE A 89 -5.21 -1.96 12.89
C ILE A 89 -4.14 -2.72 12.09
N ALA A 90 -2.95 -2.94 12.65
CA ALA A 90 -1.88 -3.74 12.03
C ALA A 90 -2.02 -5.25 12.32
N GLY A 91 -3.24 -5.70 12.60
CA GLY A 91 -3.56 -7.03 13.10
C GLY A 91 -3.78 -8.13 12.06
N ASP A 92 -3.29 -8.06 10.81
CA ASP A 92 -3.22 -9.25 9.94
C ASP A 92 -2.26 -9.06 8.74
N ALA A 93 -0.97 -8.89 9.02
CA ALA A 93 0.08 -9.17 8.04
C ALA A 93 1.11 -10.10 8.69
N LYS A 94 0.65 -11.29 9.11
CA LYS A 94 1.57 -12.39 9.37
C LYS A 94 2.16 -12.79 8.04
N GLU A 95 3.34 -12.24 7.78
CA GLU A 95 4.35 -12.71 6.85
C GLU A 95 4.33 -14.24 6.78
N ASP A 96 3.72 -14.78 5.73
CA ASP A 96 3.85 -16.18 5.36
C ASP A 96 5.31 -16.35 4.95
N LYS A 97 6.12 -16.79 5.91
CA LYS A 97 7.49 -17.23 5.66
C LYS A 97 7.44 -18.40 4.70
N GLN A 98 7.54 -18.11 3.42
CA GLN A 98 7.83 -19.09 2.39
C GLN A 98 9.18 -19.75 2.75
N PRO A 99 9.23 -21.06 3.09
CA PRO A 99 10.49 -21.71 3.41
C PRO A 99 11.31 -21.84 2.12
N SER A 100 12.43 -21.12 2.06
CA SER A 100 13.42 -21.25 1.01
C SER A 100 13.99 -22.68 1.01
N GLN A 101 13.65 -23.47 -0.01
CA GLN A 101 14.31 -24.75 -0.23
C GLN A 101 15.73 -24.49 -0.74
N GLN A 102 16.70 -24.78 0.12
CA GLN A 102 18.09 -25.01 -0.27
C GLN A 102 18.15 -26.39 -0.90
N ASP A 103 18.40 -26.48 -2.21
CA ASP A 103 18.80 -27.73 -2.85
C ASP A 103 20.32 -27.76 -2.96
N ASP A 104 20.93 -28.37 -1.94
CA ASP A 104 22.28 -28.89 -1.98
C ASP A 104 22.34 -30.05 -2.96
N THR A 105 22.79 -29.82 -4.19
CA THR A 105 23.33 -30.91 -5.02
C THR A 105 24.81 -30.68 -5.31
N LYS A 106 25.62 -31.00 -4.29
CA LYS A 106 27.02 -31.38 -4.44
C LYS A 106 27.10 -32.89 -4.58
N LYS A 107 27.38 -33.39 -5.79
CA LYS A 107 28.39 -34.45 -6.03
C LYS A 107 28.67 -34.68 -7.50
#